data_AF-A0A2N7QYI6-F1
#
_entry.id   AF-A0A2N7QYI6-F1
#
_cell.length_a   1.000
_cell.length_b   1.000
_cell.length_c   1.000
_cell.angle_alpha   90.00
_cell.angle_beta   90.00
_cell.angle_gamma   90.00
#
_symmetry.space_group_name_H-M   'P 1'
#
loop_
_entity.id
_entity.type
_entity.pdbx_description
1 polymer ?
#
loop_
_entity_poly.entity_id
_entity_poly.type
_entity_poly.pdbx_seq_one_letter_code
_entity_poly.pdbx_strand_id
1 'polypeptide(L)'
;MINAFQVNNLRSISDSGVIRLAKINVLVGKNSAGKSTLLRVLPLLRQSVEQPTKAPILWYGRLVDFGTYQNAVSSFAREQGVKFDFYMNLSGDANTGRSYEREYLFGSTDSARIYKSLPKVKVSLTIGLDDDDDVGRARSIEVDLGPDLVKVTESPRDWWRLQLLRRWSHEEVKQVLT
;
A
#
# COMPACT_ATOMS: atom_id res chain seq x y z
N MET A 1 -0.47 -12.21 -7.08
CA MET A 1 -0.38 -11.18 -8.16
C MET A 1 -1.21 -9.96 -7.77
N ILE A 2 -0.84 -8.73 -8.16
CA ILE A 2 -1.68 -7.54 -7.94
C ILE A 2 -2.89 -7.60 -8.90
N ASN A 3 -4.09 -7.47 -8.35
CA ASN A 3 -5.37 -7.56 -9.08
C ASN A 3 -6.04 -6.19 -9.26
N ALA A 4 -5.81 -5.25 -8.35
CA ALA A 4 -6.34 -3.91 -8.42
C ALA A 4 -5.46 -2.93 -7.64
N PHE A 5 -5.62 -1.64 -7.91
CA PHE A 5 -4.99 -0.58 -7.15
C PHE A 5 -5.93 0.61 -6.97
N GLN A 6 -5.67 1.45 -5.98
CA GLN A 6 -6.37 2.70 -5.74
C GLN A 6 -5.35 3.77 -5.34
N VAL A 7 -5.63 5.01 -5.75
CA VAL A 7 -4.78 6.16 -5.52
C VAL A 7 -5.64 7.27 -4.96
N ASN A 8 -5.19 7.85 -3.86
CA ASN A 8 -5.83 9.01 -3.26
C ASN A 8 -4.86 10.18 -3.19
N ASN A 9 -5.42 11.37 -3.36
CA ASN A 9 -4.75 12.66 -3.13
C ASN A 9 -3.49 12.89 -3.98
N LEU A 10 -3.48 12.44 -5.24
CA LEU A 10 -2.37 12.65 -6.18
C LEU A 10 -2.76 13.64 -7.29
N ARG A 11 -2.15 14.83 -7.30
CA ARG A 11 -2.46 15.93 -8.22
C ARG A 11 -3.98 16.21 -8.21
N SER A 12 -4.64 16.11 -9.37
CA SER A 12 -6.08 16.31 -9.53
C SER A 12 -6.93 15.10 -9.08
N ILE A 13 -6.32 13.99 -8.68
CA ILE A 13 -7.03 12.79 -8.24
C ILE A 13 -7.24 12.90 -6.72
N SER A 14 -8.47 13.17 -6.30
CA SER A 14 -8.86 13.05 -4.87
C SER A 14 -9.02 11.58 -4.48
N ASP A 15 -9.79 10.84 -5.27
CA ASP A 15 -9.98 9.40 -5.15
C ASP A 15 -10.15 8.80 -6.53
N SER A 16 -9.29 7.84 -6.89
CA SER A 16 -9.43 7.10 -8.16
C SER A 16 -10.54 6.04 -8.12
N GLY A 17 -11.02 5.69 -6.92
CA GLY A 17 -11.70 4.43 -6.67
C GLY A 17 -10.79 3.22 -6.90
N VAL A 18 -11.31 2.03 -6.66
CA VAL A 18 -10.58 0.78 -6.91
C VAL A 18 -10.56 0.48 -8.41
N ILE A 19 -9.35 0.49 -9.00
CA ILE A 19 -9.11 0.19 -10.40
C ILE A 19 -8.63 -1.24 -10.53
N ARG A 20 -9.49 -2.10 -11.10
CA ARG A 20 -9.14 -3.48 -11.44
C ARG A 20 -8.14 -3.50 -12.59
N LEU A 21 -7.07 -4.27 -12.44
CA LEU A 21 -6.11 -4.53 -13.51
C LEU A 21 -6.59 -5.72 -14.35
N ALA A 22 -7.21 -5.45 -15.48
CA ALA A 22 -7.47 -6.45 -16.51
C ALA A 22 -6.27 -6.60 -17.46
N LYS A 23 -6.29 -7.61 -18.35
CA LYS A 23 -5.26 -7.80 -19.39
C LYS A 23 -5.08 -6.55 -20.29
N ILE A 24 -6.18 -5.83 -20.54
CA ILE A 24 -6.21 -4.55 -21.25
C ILE A 24 -7.10 -3.61 -20.45
N ASN A 25 -6.62 -2.40 -20.17
CA ASN A 25 -7.38 -1.35 -19.48
C ASN A 25 -7.41 -0.11 -20.37
N VAL A 26 -8.59 0.46 -20.60
CA VAL A 26 -8.77 1.68 -21.40
C VAL A 26 -9.29 2.79 -20.49
N LEU A 27 -8.57 3.92 -20.47
CA LEU A 27 -8.90 5.06 -19.63
C LEU A 27 -9.53 6.18 -20.47
N VAL A 28 -10.82 6.44 -20.26
CA VAL A 28 -11.60 7.46 -20.96
C VAL A 28 -12.08 8.56 -20.02
N GLY A 29 -12.26 9.77 -20.54
CA GLY A 29 -12.74 10.92 -19.76
C GLY A 29 -12.29 12.26 -20.32
N LYS A 30 -12.82 13.35 -19.75
CA LYS A 30 -12.50 14.73 -20.17
C LYS A 30 -11.01 15.03 -20.07
N ASN A 31 -10.54 16.00 -20.85
CA ASN A 31 -9.19 16.54 -20.69
C ASN A 31 -9.01 17.07 -19.26
N SER A 32 -7.81 16.89 -18.74
CA SER A 32 -7.47 17.29 -17.36
C SER A 32 -8.23 16.56 -16.25
N ALA A 33 -8.99 15.49 -16.55
CA ALA A 33 -9.66 14.65 -15.54
C ALA A 33 -8.70 13.74 -14.73
N GLY A 34 -7.38 13.95 -14.82
CA GLY A 34 -6.39 13.12 -14.11
C GLY A 34 -5.95 11.84 -14.82
N LYS A 35 -6.36 11.60 -16.07
CA LYS A 35 -6.01 10.38 -16.82
C LYS A 35 -4.50 10.13 -16.91
N SER A 36 -3.76 11.15 -17.32
CA SER A 36 -2.29 11.07 -17.43
C SER A 36 -1.62 10.92 -16.07
N THR A 37 -2.16 11.56 -15.02
CA THR A 37 -1.70 11.38 -13.65
C THR A 37 -1.83 9.92 -13.23
N LEU A 38 -2.98 9.30 -13.48
CA LEU A 38 -3.26 7.92 -13.10
C LEU A 38 -2.32 6.93 -13.84
N LEU A 39 -2.14 7.11 -15.15
CA LEU A 39 -1.23 6.26 -15.93
C LEU A 39 0.22 6.38 -15.46
N ARG A 40 0.63 7.55 -14.96
CA ARG A 40 1.98 7.78 -14.43
C ARG A 40 2.23 7.17 -13.05
N VAL A 41 1.20 6.66 -12.35
CA VAL A 41 1.36 6.01 -11.04
C VAL A 41 2.21 4.74 -11.15
N LEU A 42 1.97 3.89 -12.13
CA LEU A 42 2.73 2.65 -12.30
C LEU A 42 4.23 2.90 -12.56
N PRO A 43 4.63 3.77 -13.51
CA PRO A 43 6.04 4.11 -13.68
C PRO A 43 6.64 4.88 -12.49
N LEU A 44 5.86 5.68 -11.75
CA LEU A 44 6.30 6.31 -10.50
C LEU A 44 6.71 5.25 -9.47
N LEU A 45 5.86 4.26 -9.25
CA LEU A 45 6.15 3.16 -8.33
C LEU A 45 7.34 2.34 -8.81
N ARG A 46 7.40 2.06 -10.11
CA ARG A 46 8.51 1.32 -10.72
C ARG A 46 9.86 2.03 -10.49
N GLN A 47 9.98 3.31 -10.81
CA GLN A 47 11.24 4.03 -10.61
C GLN A 47 11.61 4.16 -9.13
N SER A 48 10.62 4.23 -8.24
CA SER A 48 10.84 4.27 -6.78
C SER A 48 11.41 2.96 -6.24
N VAL A 49 11.10 1.82 -6.87
CA VAL A 49 11.61 0.50 -6.46
C VAL A 49 12.93 0.16 -7.17
N GLU A 50 13.09 0.57 -8.44
CA GLU A 50 14.28 0.23 -9.24
C GLU A 50 15.52 1.07 -8.91
N GLN A 51 15.35 2.25 -8.30
CA GLN A 51 16.45 3.17 -8.01
C GLN A 51 16.62 3.35 -6.50
N PRO A 52 17.86 3.33 -5.97
CA PRO A 52 18.11 3.74 -4.60
C PRO A 52 17.64 5.18 -4.38
N THR A 53 16.73 5.38 -3.44
CA THR A 53 16.20 6.69 -3.05
C THR A 53 16.17 6.80 -1.54
N LYS A 54 16.41 8.01 -1.02
CA LYS A 54 16.28 8.30 0.43
C LYS A 54 14.82 8.50 0.85
N ALA A 55 13.95 8.81 -0.11
CA ALA A 55 12.53 9.04 0.09
C ALA A 55 11.72 7.78 -0.24
N PRO A 56 10.53 7.59 0.36
CA PRO A 56 9.69 6.42 0.09
C PRO A 56 9.17 6.35 -1.35
N ILE A 57 9.07 7.49 -2.03
CA ILE A 57 8.72 7.60 -3.45
C ILE A 57 9.72 8.52 -4.12
N LEU A 58 10.23 8.08 -5.26
CA LEU A 58 11.07 8.90 -6.14
C LEU A 58 10.17 9.72 -7.07
N TRP A 59 9.75 10.90 -6.62
CA TRP A 59 8.80 11.78 -7.35
C TRP A 59 9.32 12.29 -8.70
N TYR A 60 10.64 12.46 -8.79
CA TYR A 60 11.33 12.90 -10.00
C TYR A 60 12.34 11.84 -10.44
N GLY A 61 12.16 11.29 -11.63
CA GLY A 61 13.02 10.24 -12.13
C GLY A 61 12.90 10.06 -13.64
N ARG A 62 13.57 9.03 -14.15
CA ARG A 62 13.67 8.77 -15.61
C ARG A 62 12.32 8.47 -16.25
N LEU A 63 11.42 7.78 -15.54
CA LEU A 63 10.16 7.32 -16.13
C LEU A 63 9.07 8.40 -16.03
N VAL A 64 9.03 9.14 -14.93
CA VAL A 64 8.05 10.19 -14.69
C VAL A 64 8.60 11.32 -13.82
N ASP A 65 8.04 12.49 -14.07
CA ASP A 65 8.28 13.72 -13.33
C ASP A 65 6.98 14.19 -12.66
N PHE A 66 6.96 14.11 -11.33
CA PHE A 66 5.97 14.75 -10.48
C PHE A 66 6.52 15.99 -9.75
N GLY A 67 7.81 16.32 -9.91
CA GLY A 67 8.51 17.36 -9.16
C GLY A 67 8.76 16.95 -7.71
N THR A 68 8.45 17.85 -6.79
CA THR A 68 8.48 17.60 -5.34
C THR A 68 7.21 16.91 -4.86
N TYR A 69 7.23 16.37 -3.64
CA TYR A 69 6.04 15.87 -2.97
C TYR A 69 4.94 16.93 -2.89
N GLN A 70 5.30 18.18 -2.57
CA GLN A 70 4.35 19.31 -2.48
C GLN A 70 3.63 19.58 -3.81
N ASN A 71 4.32 19.36 -4.93
CA ASN A 71 3.72 19.43 -6.26
C ASN A 71 2.84 18.21 -6.55
N ALA A 72 3.24 17.03 -6.06
CA ALA A 72 2.55 15.76 -6.31
C ALA A 72 1.26 15.61 -5.50
N VAL A 73 1.25 16.01 -4.23
CA VAL A 73 0.07 15.90 -3.36
C VAL A 73 -1.06 16.80 -3.84
N SER A 74 -2.30 16.33 -3.71
CA SER A 74 -3.48 17.11 -4.01
C SER A 74 -3.56 18.34 -3.09
N SER A 75 -3.84 19.50 -3.69
CA SER A 75 -4.06 20.75 -2.95
C SER A 75 -5.23 20.67 -1.97
N PHE A 76 -6.18 19.77 -2.22
CA PHE A 76 -7.37 19.57 -1.40
C PHE A 76 -7.14 18.66 -0.20
N ALA A 77 -5.99 17.96 -0.15
CA ALA A 77 -5.77 16.89 0.83
C ALA A 77 -4.31 16.78 1.30
N ARG A 78 -3.63 17.92 1.47
CA ARG A 78 -2.23 17.99 1.89
C ARG A 78 -1.98 17.32 3.23
N GLU A 79 -2.92 17.49 4.17
CA GLU A 79 -2.84 16.91 5.51
C GLU A 79 -3.02 15.40 5.49
N GLN A 80 -3.83 14.83 4.58
CA GLN A 80 -4.04 13.39 4.49
C GLN A 80 -2.88 12.69 3.78
N GLY A 81 -2.25 13.40 2.83
CA GLY A 81 -1.12 12.90 2.06
C GLY A 81 -1.52 11.93 0.95
N VAL A 82 -0.53 11.51 0.17
CA VAL A 82 -0.72 10.61 -0.98
C VAL A 82 -0.84 9.18 -0.49
N LYS A 83 -1.88 8.45 -0.92
CA LYS A 83 -2.08 7.06 -0.54
C LYS A 83 -2.13 6.16 -1.77
N PHE A 84 -1.41 5.04 -1.69
CA PHE A 84 -1.41 3.97 -2.67
C PHE A 84 -1.90 2.69 -2.03
N ASP A 85 -2.99 2.15 -2.55
CA ASP A 85 -3.59 0.90 -2.11
C ASP A 85 -3.43 -0.15 -3.20
N PHE A 86 -2.94 -1.34 -2.85
CA PHE A 86 -2.80 -2.48 -3.73
C PHE A 86 -3.59 -3.67 -3.21
N TYR A 87 -4.37 -4.28 -4.10
CA TYR A 87 -5.19 -5.43 -3.78
C TYR A 87 -4.63 -6.64 -4.52
N MET A 88 -4.40 -7.73 -3.79
CA MET A 88 -3.87 -8.96 -4.36
C MET A 88 -4.47 -10.18 -3.71
N ASN A 89 -4.56 -11.26 -4.49
CA ASN A 89 -4.85 -12.56 -3.94
C ASN A 89 -3.51 -13.26 -3.64
N LEU A 90 -3.37 -13.76 -2.41
CA LEU A 90 -2.29 -14.67 -2.05
C LEU A 90 -2.77 -16.10 -2.33
N SER A 91 -2.27 -16.68 -3.41
CA SER A 91 -2.43 -18.10 -3.69
C SER A 91 -1.21 -18.80 -3.09
N GLY A 92 -1.38 -19.44 -1.93
CA GLY A 92 -0.33 -20.31 -1.39
C GLY A 92 -0.19 -21.53 -2.30
N ASP A 93 0.83 -21.55 -3.14
CA ASP A 93 1.14 -22.73 -3.95
C ASP A 93 1.69 -23.81 -3.00
N ALA A 94 0.82 -24.71 -2.55
CA ALA A 94 1.14 -25.71 -1.53
C ALA A 94 2.16 -26.79 -1.99
N ASN A 95 2.73 -26.64 -3.20
CA ASN A 95 3.63 -27.62 -3.82
C ASN A 95 5.12 -27.23 -3.80
N THR A 96 5.49 -26.02 -3.36
CA THR A 96 6.90 -25.58 -3.27
C THR A 96 7.59 -25.92 -1.93
N GLY A 97 6.90 -26.59 -1.02
CA GLY A 97 7.39 -26.93 0.33
C GLY A 97 8.29 -28.16 0.46
N ARG A 98 9.02 -28.59 -0.59
CA ARG A 98 9.97 -29.73 -0.49
C ARG A 98 11.45 -29.38 -0.47
N SER A 99 11.86 -28.11 -0.57
CA SER A 99 13.29 -27.82 -0.83
C SER A 99 13.97 -26.73 0.00
N TYR A 100 13.31 -26.05 0.94
CA TYR A 100 14.02 -25.09 1.80
C TYR A 100 13.45 -25.09 3.23
N GLU A 101 13.78 -26.12 4.01
CA GLU A 101 13.86 -25.97 5.46
C GLU A 101 15.03 -25.03 5.77
N ARG A 102 14.74 -23.73 5.84
CA ARG A 102 15.59 -22.81 6.59
C ARG A 102 14.77 -22.29 7.77
N GLU A 103 15.26 -22.69 8.94
CA GLU A 103 14.82 -22.37 10.28
C GLU A 103 14.75 -20.85 10.49
N TYR A 104 13.55 -20.29 10.33
CA TYR A 104 13.21 -18.96 10.84
C TYR A 104 12.23 -19.14 12.00
N LEU A 105 12.45 -18.35 13.06
CA LEU A 105 11.83 -18.32 14.39
C LEU A 105 10.28 -18.20 14.46
N PHE A 106 9.55 -18.37 13.37
CA PHE A 106 8.10 -18.52 13.36
C PHE A 106 7.76 -19.92 12.86
N GLY A 107 7.39 -20.81 13.79
CA GLY A 107 7.19 -22.24 13.60
C GLY A 107 6.46 -22.60 12.30
N SER A 108 7.04 -23.57 11.59
CA SER A 108 6.67 -24.08 10.27
C SER A 108 5.21 -24.59 10.14
N THR A 109 4.51 -24.77 11.25
CA THR A 109 3.12 -25.27 11.26
C THR A 109 2.07 -24.17 11.13
N ASP A 110 2.33 -22.95 11.63
CA ASP A 110 1.34 -21.86 11.65
C ASP A 110 1.36 -21.00 10.39
N SER A 111 2.55 -20.70 9.87
CA SER A 111 2.69 -19.89 8.65
C SER A 111 1.98 -20.54 7.45
N ALA A 112 2.11 -21.85 7.27
CA ALA A 112 1.45 -22.59 6.20
C ALA A 112 -0.09 -22.61 6.29
N ARG A 113 -0.65 -22.50 7.51
CA ARG A 113 -2.10 -22.37 7.73
C ARG A 113 -2.58 -20.95 7.46
N ILE A 114 -1.82 -19.95 7.92
CA ILE A 114 -2.08 -18.52 7.65
C ILE A 114 -2.13 -18.27 6.14
N TYR A 115 -1.19 -18.80 5.34
CA TYR A 115 -1.19 -18.57 3.89
C TYR A 115 -2.30 -19.33 3.12
N LYS A 116 -2.90 -20.38 3.69
CA LYS A 116 -3.97 -21.16 3.03
C LYS A 116 -5.34 -20.48 3.05
N SER A 117 -5.59 -19.54 3.98
CA SER A 117 -6.90 -18.93 4.21
C SER A 117 -6.97 -17.44 3.93
N LEU A 118 -5.98 -16.84 3.25
CA LEU A 118 -5.95 -15.41 2.94
C LEU A 118 -6.28 -15.14 1.47
N PRO A 119 -7.57 -15.17 1.07
CA PRO A 119 -7.93 -15.02 -0.32
C PRO A 119 -7.68 -13.59 -0.84
N LYS A 120 -7.58 -12.58 0.03
CA LYS A 120 -7.44 -11.16 -0.36
C LYS A 120 -6.57 -10.42 0.64
N VAL A 121 -5.49 -9.83 0.14
CA VAL A 121 -4.60 -8.95 0.88
C VAL A 121 -4.68 -7.55 0.30
N LYS A 122 -4.77 -6.56 1.17
CA LYS A 122 -4.63 -5.15 0.83
C LYS A 122 -3.37 -4.59 1.47
N VAL A 123 -2.49 -4.04 0.66
CA VAL A 123 -1.30 -3.30 1.12
C VAL A 123 -1.53 -1.82 0.86
N SER A 124 -1.37 -1.00 1.89
CA SER A 124 -1.57 0.46 1.82
C SER A 124 -0.27 1.17 2.18
N LEU A 125 0.17 2.11 1.36
CA LEU A 125 1.29 3.02 1.65
C LEU A 125 0.76 4.45 1.67
N THR A 126 0.96 5.15 2.79
CA THR A 126 0.60 6.57 2.92
C THR A 126 1.86 7.41 3.06
N ILE A 127 2.05 8.39 2.18
CA ILE A 127 3.15 9.35 2.21
C ILE A 127 2.60 10.72 2.58
N GLY A 128 3.31 11.41 3.47
CA GLY A 128 2.92 12.70 4.03
C GLY A 128 3.97 13.78 3.88
N LEU A 129 3.56 15.01 4.21
CA LEU A 129 4.49 16.11 4.46
C LEU A 129 5.40 15.79 5.64
N ASP A 130 6.64 16.20 5.47
CA ASP A 130 7.67 16.28 6.50
C ASP A 130 8.13 17.75 6.54
N ASP A 131 8.26 18.31 7.73
CA ASP A 131 8.53 19.74 7.91
C ASP A 131 9.92 20.14 7.38
N ASP A 132 10.82 19.16 7.22
CA ASP A 132 12.22 19.36 6.86
C ASP A 132 12.57 19.02 5.39
N ASP A 133 11.68 18.41 4.60
CA ASP A 133 12.03 17.88 3.26
C ASP A 133 10.91 17.92 2.19
N ASP A 134 11.29 18.29 0.96
CA ASP A 134 10.40 18.40 -0.22
C ASP A 134 10.02 17.05 -0.85
N VAL A 135 10.51 15.93 -0.32
CA VAL A 135 10.31 14.58 -0.88
C VAL A 135 9.22 13.78 -0.15
N GLY A 136 8.76 14.27 1.01
CA GLY A 136 7.77 13.61 1.85
C GLY A 136 8.29 12.36 2.57
N ARG A 137 7.56 11.91 3.61
CA ARG A 137 7.89 10.74 4.44
C ARG A 137 6.77 9.70 4.48
N ALA A 138 7.13 8.45 4.72
CA ALA A 138 6.16 7.36 4.80
C ALA A 138 5.46 7.37 6.16
N ARG A 139 4.22 7.88 6.20
CA ARG A 139 3.41 7.96 7.41
C ARG A 139 2.90 6.61 7.88
N SER A 140 2.47 5.76 6.95
CA SER A 140 2.01 4.42 7.30
C SER A 140 2.22 3.40 6.19
N ILE A 141 2.47 2.17 6.63
CA ILE A 141 2.41 0.95 5.82
C ILE A 141 1.42 0.01 6.52
N GLU A 142 0.34 -0.33 5.84
CA GLU A 142 -0.72 -1.20 6.36
C GLU A 142 -0.82 -2.45 5.49
N VAL A 143 -0.85 -3.62 6.12
CA VAL A 143 -1.12 -4.91 5.49
C VAL A 143 -2.37 -5.49 6.13
N ASP A 144 -3.48 -5.41 5.41
CA ASP A 144 -4.75 -6.00 5.77
C ASP A 144 -4.86 -7.38 5.12
N LEU A 145 -4.92 -8.41 5.95
CA LEU A 145 -5.06 -9.80 5.55
C LEU A 145 -6.53 -10.26 5.61
N GLY A 146 -7.45 -9.45 6.13
CA GLY A 146 -8.85 -9.80 6.35
C GLY A 146 -9.16 -9.98 7.85
N PRO A 147 -8.79 -11.11 8.49
CA PRO A 147 -8.96 -11.28 9.93
C PRO A 147 -7.95 -10.44 10.73
N ASP A 148 -6.77 -10.20 10.16
CA ASP A 148 -5.67 -9.52 10.81
C ASP A 148 -5.29 -8.24 10.06
N LEU A 149 -5.02 -7.17 10.81
CA LEU A 149 -4.48 -5.93 10.28
C LEU A 149 -3.13 -5.65 10.95
N VAL A 150 -2.08 -5.65 10.14
CA VAL A 150 -0.75 -5.21 10.55
C VAL A 150 -0.57 -3.77 10.10
N LYS A 151 -0.39 -2.85 11.05
CA LYS A 151 -0.19 -1.43 10.75
C LYS A 151 1.12 -0.96 11.35
N VAL A 152 1.98 -0.44 10.48
CA VAL A 152 3.21 0.26 10.84
C VAL A 152 2.95 1.74 10.61
N THR A 153 3.07 2.56 11.64
CA THR A 153 2.88 4.02 11.53
C THR A 153 4.10 4.73 12.07
N GLU A 154 4.52 5.79 11.38
CA GLU A 154 5.52 6.72 11.88
C GLU A 154 4.89 7.56 13.00
N SER A 155 5.53 7.61 14.18
CA SER A 155 5.05 8.45 15.29
C SER A 155 5.76 9.81 15.24
N PRO A 156 5.03 10.94 15.37
CA PRO A 156 5.64 12.29 15.37
C PRO A 156 6.69 12.55 16.47
N ARG A 157 6.92 11.61 17.41
CA ARG A 157 7.82 11.81 18.54
C ARG A 157 8.77 10.63 18.85
N ASP A 158 8.63 9.47 18.20
CA ASP A 158 9.47 8.28 18.47
C ASP A 158 9.61 7.38 17.23
N TRP A 159 10.69 6.58 17.23
CA TRP A 159 10.97 5.50 16.26
C TRP A 159 9.73 4.63 15.94
N TRP A 160 9.63 4.14 14.70
CA TRP A 160 8.54 3.34 14.12
C TRP A 160 7.76 2.47 15.13
N ARG A 161 6.46 2.76 15.32
CA ARG A 161 5.57 1.97 16.19
C ARG A 161 4.86 0.89 15.36
N LEU A 162 5.08 -0.38 15.72
CA LEU A 162 4.33 -1.52 15.21
C LEU A 162 3.04 -1.70 16.04
N GLN A 163 1.89 -1.74 15.37
CA GLN A 163 0.61 -2.08 15.98
C GLN A 163 0.02 -3.30 15.26
N LEU A 164 -0.15 -4.40 16.00
CA LEU A 164 -0.94 -5.54 15.57
C LEU A 164 -2.36 -5.35 16.08
N LEU A 165 -3.30 -5.15 15.16
CA LEU A 165 -4.73 -5.04 15.49
C LEU A 165 -5.44 -6.30 15.00
N ARG A 166 -5.85 -7.16 15.95
CA ARG A 166 -6.71 -8.29 15.66
C ARG A 166 -8.14 -7.78 15.53
N ARG A 167 -8.78 -7.96 14.37
CA ARG A 167 -10.14 -7.49 14.13
C ARG A 167 -11.10 -8.57 14.63
N TRP A 168 -11.64 -8.38 15.82
CA TRP A 168 -12.62 -9.30 16.40
C TRP A 168 -13.85 -9.43 15.50
N SER A 169 -14.30 -10.66 15.28
CA SER A 169 -15.57 -10.97 14.62
C SER A 169 -16.74 -10.50 15.49
N HIS A 170 -17.84 -10.03 14.87
CA HIS A 170 -19.06 -9.57 15.55
C HIS A 170 -19.69 -10.64 16.48
N GLU A 171 -19.32 -11.92 16.36
CA GLU A 171 -19.80 -13.02 17.19
C GLU A 171 -18.99 -13.25 18.48
N GLU A 172 -17.72 -12.86 18.54
CA GLU A 172 -16.87 -13.11 19.72
C GLU A 172 -17.09 -12.10 20.85
N VAL A 173 -17.78 -10.98 20.58
CA VAL A 173 -18.10 -9.94 21.57
C VAL A 173 -19.18 -10.39 22.58
N LYS A 174 -19.93 -11.46 22.30
CA LYS A 174 -20.98 -11.94 23.22
C LYS A 174 -20.53 -12.94 24.28
N GLN A 175 -19.32 -13.49 24.23
CA GLN A 175 -18.85 -14.49 25.20
C GLN A 175 -17.86 -13.98 26.25
N VAL A 176 -17.48 -12.69 26.22
CA VAL A 176 -16.53 -12.11 27.19
C VAL A 176 -17.22 -11.16 28.20
N LEU A 177 -18.55 -11.06 28.17
CA LEU A 177 -19.33 -10.29 29.15
C LEU A 177 -20.47 -11.13 29.78
N THR A 178 -20.17 -12.33 30.26
CA THR A 178 -21.00 -13.01 31.26
C THR A 178 -20.11 -13.72 32.28
#